data_AF-A0A7D5RE85-F1
#
_entry.id   AF-A0A7D5RE85-F1
#
_cell.length_a   1.000
_cell.length_b   1.000
_cell.length_c   1.000
_cell.angle_alpha   90.00
_cell.angle_beta   90.00
_cell.angle_gamma   90.00
#
_symmetry.space_group_name_H-M   'P 1'
#
loop_
_entity.id
_entity.type
_entity.pdbx_description
1 polymer ?
#
loop_
_entity_poly.entity_id
_entity_poly.type
_entity_poly.pdbx_seq_one_letter_code
_entity_poly.pdbx_strand_id
1 'polypeptide(L)'
;MSIEITQDELLSNIESKIPLLILDIRAKDSYMQGHIQGAANAICDSMQQKQVIMSKIPQNMRIVLIDDDATVAKENATMMARFGFDAHYLKDGMKGWDKETVKSTQDTTVSGDNLWNSIKQNEDVFLLDVREPQEYAEFRIPGAVNIPLSRLFMPGSQSEIPKDKKIITICSHGNRSMVATFALAKNGIESTSLVGGMAWWNQVLNATTLKEGDVTIIQVEKIGKGCLSHIVGSNGEAVVIDPTYPAAKYIEFAQKEGLKITKVIDTHQHADHVSAAKELAHSTGAKLYFSKLEEYKLESEKVEDGNTISFGTKHLRAIHTPGHTAGSMSYVLDDKYVFSGDILFVEGIGRPDLRDQVEEYATKLYDTLHNKLLKFSDSTKVFPTHHGEGVRPTENGIYCTTIGMAKKLPLLDLDQAAFVSKVVSITTPRPMNYSMIIKINKGVIPMSPMQIPDLEMGPNRCSIKM
;
A
#
# COMPACT_ATOMS: atom_id res chain seq x y z
N MET A 1 13.93 -11.85 41.87
CA MET A 1 14.58 -10.55 41.64
C MET A 1 13.50 -9.49 41.71
N SER A 2 13.78 -8.33 42.32
CA SER A 2 12.85 -7.21 42.26
C SER A 2 12.75 -6.74 40.81
N ILE A 3 11.52 -6.57 40.32
CA ILE A 3 11.22 -5.98 39.00
C ILE A 3 10.83 -4.49 39.13
N GLU A 4 10.90 -3.94 40.35
CA GLU A 4 10.71 -2.53 40.63
C GLU A 4 12.06 -1.82 40.52
N ILE A 5 12.11 -0.67 39.84
CA ILE A 5 13.28 0.19 39.79
C ILE A 5 12.96 1.60 40.26
N THR A 6 13.92 2.22 40.94
CA THR A 6 13.86 3.62 41.37
C THR A 6 14.25 4.58 40.25
N GLN A 7 13.98 5.87 40.46
CA GLN A 7 14.33 6.94 39.53
C GLN A 7 15.84 7.03 39.32
N ASP A 8 16.62 6.91 40.39
CA ASP A 8 18.08 6.96 40.36
C ASP A 8 18.68 5.73 39.65
N GLU A 9 18.10 4.54 39.85
CA GLU A 9 18.49 3.35 39.09
C GLU A 9 18.15 3.49 37.60
N LEU A 10 17.01 4.09 37.26
CA LEU A 10 16.65 4.34 35.86
C LEU A 10 17.63 5.33 35.21
N LEU A 11 17.98 6.42 35.88
CA LEU A 11 18.98 7.38 35.39
C LEU A 11 20.35 6.73 35.20
N SER A 12 20.79 5.93 36.18
CA SER A 12 22.03 5.14 36.06
C SER A 12 22.00 4.16 34.89
N ASN A 13 20.86 3.51 34.63
CA ASN A 13 20.66 2.64 33.48
C ASN A 13 20.72 3.41 32.14
N ILE A 14 20.19 4.64 32.09
CA ILE A 14 20.26 5.52 30.93
C ILE A 14 21.72 5.90 30.64
N GLU A 15 22.47 6.29 31.67
CA GLU A 15 23.87 6.73 31.56
C GLU A 15 24.84 5.61 31.23
N SER A 16 24.63 4.41 31.81
CA SER A 16 25.52 3.25 31.67
C SER A 16 25.53 2.61 30.28
N LYS A 17 24.75 3.14 29.32
CA LYS A 17 24.63 2.68 27.92
C LYS A 17 24.28 1.19 27.75
N ILE A 18 23.86 0.49 28.81
CA ILE A 18 23.34 -0.87 28.70
C ILE A 18 22.18 -0.91 27.69
N PRO A 19 21.91 -2.05 27.02
CA PRO A 19 20.73 -2.21 26.17
C PRO A 19 19.45 -2.03 27.02
N LEU A 20 18.87 -0.84 26.98
CA LEU A 20 17.73 -0.40 27.77
C LEU A 20 16.62 0.06 26.83
N LEU A 21 15.40 -0.38 27.12
CA LEU A 21 14.17 0.04 26.47
C LEU A 21 13.26 0.68 27.52
N ILE A 22 12.86 1.93 27.30
CA ILE A 22 11.96 2.66 28.19
C ILE A 22 10.62 2.85 27.46
N LEU A 23 9.57 2.19 27.95
CA LEU A 23 8.24 2.19 27.37
C LEU A 23 7.30 3.02 28.23
N ASP A 24 6.89 4.18 27.71
CA ASP A 24 5.82 4.98 28.30
C ASP A 24 4.47 4.47 27.78
N ILE A 25 3.73 3.79 28.64
CA ILE A 25 2.44 3.17 28.31
C ILE A 25 1.26 4.08 28.65
N ARG A 26 1.50 5.34 29.02
CA ARG A 26 0.44 6.33 29.26
C ARG A 26 -0.25 6.72 27.96
N ALA A 27 -1.41 7.36 28.10
CA ALA A 27 -2.10 7.99 26.99
C ALA A 27 -1.18 8.97 26.24
N LYS A 28 -1.36 9.05 24.92
CA LYS A 28 -0.54 9.85 24.01
C LYS A 28 -0.40 11.30 24.49
N ASP A 29 -1.49 11.94 24.89
CA ASP A 29 -1.48 13.33 25.32
C ASP A 29 -0.60 13.56 26.56
N SER A 30 -0.62 12.63 27.52
CA SER A 30 0.25 12.66 28.70
C SER A 30 1.73 12.54 28.33
N TYR A 31 2.06 11.63 27.40
CA TYR A 31 3.43 11.46 26.89
C TYR A 31 3.94 12.71 26.16
N MET A 32 3.10 13.29 25.30
CA MET A 32 3.43 14.50 24.52
C MET A 32 3.71 15.70 25.43
N GLN A 33 2.94 15.85 26.52
CA GLN A 33 3.09 16.96 27.47
C GLN A 33 4.37 16.87 28.32
N GLY A 34 4.92 15.67 28.52
CA GLY A 34 6.17 15.45 29.24
C GLY A 34 6.45 13.97 29.51
N HIS A 35 7.61 13.47 29.11
CA HIS A 35 8.07 12.10 29.35
C HIS A 35 9.56 12.04 29.70
N ILE A 36 10.03 10.88 30.14
CA ILE A 36 11.45 10.64 30.46
C ILE A 36 12.27 10.62 29.17
N GLN A 37 13.44 11.28 29.16
CA GLN A 37 14.31 11.28 27.98
C GLN A 37 14.68 9.86 27.55
N GLY A 38 14.50 9.58 26.26
CA GLY A 38 14.74 8.26 25.68
C GLY A 38 13.62 7.24 25.89
N ALA A 39 12.53 7.62 26.57
CA ALA A 39 11.29 6.87 26.54
C ALA A 39 10.62 6.97 25.17
N ALA A 40 9.84 5.95 24.84
CA ALA A 40 8.98 5.95 23.67
C ALA A 40 7.58 5.53 24.06
N ASN A 41 6.58 6.19 23.48
CA ASN A 41 5.19 5.88 23.77
C ASN A 41 4.76 4.57 23.09
N ALA A 42 4.27 3.63 23.90
CA ALA A 42 3.81 2.31 23.45
C ALA A 42 2.50 1.93 24.16
N ILE A 43 1.41 2.55 23.72
CA ILE A 43 0.07 2.30 24.27
C ILE A 43 -0.31 0.84 24.02
N CYS A 44 -0.65 0.12 25.10
CA CYS A 44 -0.91 -1.32 25.12
C CYS A 44 -2.31 -1.60 25.69
N ASP A 45 -3.35 -1.21 24.96
CA ASP A 45 -4.73 -1.20 25.48
C ASP A 45 -5.43 -2.55 25.37
N SER A 46 -4.93 -3.46 24.53
CA SER A 46 -5.52 -4.77 24.30
C SER A 46 -4.52 -5.91 24.51
N MET A 47 -5.01 -7.06 24.98
CA MET A 47 -4.20 -8.27 25.16
C MET A 47 -3.58 -8.79 23.85
N GLN A 48 -4.25 -8.57 22.70
CA GLN A 48 -3.71 -8.90 21.38
C GLN A 48 -2.51 -8.01 21.01
N GLN A 49 -2.60 -6.69 21.23
CA GLN A 49 -1.45 -5.78 21.03
C GLN A 49 -0.29 -6.17 21.95
N LYS A 50 -0.57 -6.49 23.23
CA LYS A 50 0.45 -6.91 24.19
C LYS A 50 1.21 -8.16 23.71
N GLN A 51 0.53 -9.22 23.24
CA GLN A 51 1.19 -10.43 22.73
C GLN A 51 2.02 -10.18 21.45
N VAL A 52 1.50 -9.34 20.54
CA VAL A 52 2.17 -9.00 19.29
C VAL A 52 3.42 -8.16 19.54
N ILE A 53 3.38 -7.22 20.49
CA ILE A 53 4.53 -6.40 20.88
C ILE A 53 5.55 -7.26 21.63
N MET A 54 5.13 -8.05 22.62
CA MET A 54 6.01 -8.88 23.44
C MET A 54 6.81 -9.90 22.62
N SER A 55 6.19 -10.61 21.69
CA SER A 55 6.90 -11.57 20.82
C SER A 55 8.00 -10.94 19.94
N LYS A 56 8.09 -9.62 19.90
CA LYS A 56 8.92 -8.85 18.98
C LYS A 56 9.93 -7.94 19.68
N ILE A 57 9.96 -7.92 21.01
CA ILE A 57 10.98 -7.23 21.79
C ILE A 57 12.24 -8.11 21.87
N PRO A 58 13.46 -7.57 21.62
CA PRO A 58 14.69 -8.34 21.79
C PRO A 58 14.85 -8.89 23.22
N GLN A 59 15.16 -10.18 23.34
CA GLN A 59 15.28 -10.89 24.63
C GLN A 59 16.51 -10.45 25.46
N ASN A 60 17.47 -9.79 24.82
CA ASN A 60 18.73 -9.35 25.42
C ASN A 60 18.73 -7.87 25.82
N MET A 61 17.54 -7.30 26.08
CA MET A 61 17.38 -5.91 26.51
C MET A 61 16.66 -5.83 27.85
N ARG A 62 17.11 -4.90 28.70
CA ARG A 62 16.36 -4.47 29.87
C ARG A 62 15.18 -3.61 29.41
N ILE A 63 14.00 -3.86 29.96
CA ILE A 63 12.77 -3.14 29.61
C ILE A 63 12.26 -2.45 30.87
N VAL A 64 11.90 -1.17 30.77
CA VAL A 64 11.33 -0.38 31.85
C VAL A 64 9.99 0.16 31.39
N LEU A 65 8.92 -0.24 32.05
CA LEU A 65 7.56 0.22 31.80
C LEU A 65 7.22 1.40 32.72
N ILE A 66 6.59 2.42 32.15
CA ILE A 66 6.20 3.65 32.83
C ILE A 66 4.75 3.95 32.53
N ASP A 67 3.93 4.08 33.57
CA ASP A 67 2.60 4.67 33.53
C ASP A 67 2.52 5.84 34.53
N ASP A 68 1.30 6.29 34.87
CA ASP A 68 1.14 7.42 35.78
C ASP A 68 1.51 7.08 37.24
N ASP A 69 1.18 5.89 37.75
CA ASP A 69 1.32 5.54 39.18
C ASP A 69 1.86 4.14 39.50
N ALA A 70 2.58 3.54 38.55
CA ALA A 70 3.16 2.20 38.56
C ALA A 70 2.17 1.03 38.49
N THR A 71 0.85 1.25 38.46
CA THR A 71 -0.15 0.17 38.55
C THR A 71 -0.13 -0.76 37.33
N VAL A 72 -0.44 -0.22 36.14
CA VAL A 72 -0.50 -0.96 34.87
C VAL A 72 0.91 -1.37 34.44
N ALA A 73 1.91 -0.53 34.71
CA ALA A 73 3.30 -0.82 34.42
C ALA A 73 3.78 -2.06 35.18
N LYS A 74 3.44 -2.18 36.48
CA LYS A 74 3.76 -3.35 37.30
C LYS A 74 3.10 -4.63 36.82
N GLU A 75 1.82 -4.57 36.45
CA GLU A 75 1.11 -5.72 35.89
C GLU A 75 1.78 -6.22 34.60
N ASN A 76 2.06 -5.30 33.67
CA ASN A 76 2.71 -5.63 32.41
C ASN A 76 4.14 -6.14 32.61
N ALA A 77 4.93 -5.52 33.49
CA ALA A 77 6.30 -5.95 33.78
C ALA A 77 6.33 -7.36 34.39
N THR A 78 5.41 -7.64 35.32
CA THR A 78 5.25 -8.97 35.93
C THR A 78 4.90 -10.02 34.87
N MET A 79 3.99 -9.68 33.97
CA MET A 79 3.62 -10.56 32.86
C MET A 79 4.83 -10.82 31.96
N MET A 80 5.53 -9.78 31.52
CA MET A 80 6.71 -9.90 30.66
C MET A 80 7.83 -10.72 31.31
N ALA A 81 8.12 -10.51 32.60
CA ALA A 81 9.09 -11.30 33.33
C ALA A 81 8.75 -12.80 33.35
N ARG A 82 7.45 -13.17 33.44
CA ARG A 82 7.01 -14.58 33.34
C ARG A 82 7.27 -15.21 31.97
N PHE A 83 7.33 -14.40 30.91
CA PHE A 83 7.67 -14.83 29.56
C PHE A 83 9.19 -14.77 29.27
N GLY A 84 10.03 -14.49 30.29
CA GLY A 84 11.49 -14.55 30.19
C GLY A 84 12.18 -13.22 29.86
N PHE A 85 11.45 -12.11 29.79
CA PHE A 85 12.03 -10.79 29.54
C PHE A 85 12.67 -10.19 30.80
N ASP A 86 13.77 -9.43 30.65
CA ASP A 86 14.34 -8.57 31.72
C ASP A 86 13.48 -7.30 31.89
N ALA A 87 12.22 -7.48 32.32
CA ALA A 87 11.22 -6.43 32.40
C ALA A 87 11.04 -5.89 33.82
N HIS A 88 11.05 -4.57 33.92
CA HIS A 88 10.96 -3.78 35.14
C HIS A 88 9.89 -2.69 35.00
N TYR A 89 9.47 -2.09 36.10
CA TYR A 89 8.60 -0.92 36.12
C TYR A 89 9.19 0.20 37.00
N LEU A 90 8.92 1.45 36.63
CA LEU A 90 9.33 2.62 37.42
C LEU A 90 8.46 2.73 38.68
N LYS A 91 9.11 2.73 39.85
CA LYS A 91 8.44 2.95 41.13
C LYS A 91 7.72 4.29 41.16
N ASP A 92 6.49 4.29 41.66
CA ASP A 92 5.59 5.46 41.78
C ASP A 92 5.19 6.12 40.44
N GLY A 93 5.58 5.53 39.30
CA GLY A 93 5.27 6.01 37.95
C GLY A 93 5.74 7.43 37.69
N MET A 94 5.11 8.09 36.71
CA MET A 94 5.40 9.49 36.39
C MET A 94 4.95 10.47 37.49
N LYS A 95 3.98 10.10 38.36
CA LYS A 95 3.61 10.92 39.52
C LYS A 95 4.76 11.04 40.54
N GLY A 96 5.61 10.01 40.63
CA GLY A 96 6.79 10.03 41.48
C GLY A 96 8.00 10.73 40.86
N TRP A 97 8.02 10.92 39.54
CA TRP A 97 9.18 11.44 38.81
C TRP A 97 9.48 12.91 39.14
N ASP A 98 10.61 13.18 39.79
CA ASP A 98 11.00 14.52 40.24
C ASP A 98 12.11 15.17 39.39
N LYS A 99 12.53 14.50 38.31
CA LYS A 99 13.59 14.95 37.40
C LYS A 99 13.00 15.66 36.18
N GLU A 100 13.88 16.25 35.36
CA GLU A 100 13.47 16.89 34.12
C GLU A 100 12.73 15.93 33.18
N THR A 101 11.78 16.48 32.43
CA THR A 101 11.04 15.76 31.38
C THR A 101 11.24 16.46 30.06
N VAL A 102 11.16 15.70 28.98
CA VAL A 102 11.17 16.21 27.61
C VAL A 102 9.76 16.20 27.05
N LYS A 103 9.46 17.17 26.18
CA LYS A 103 8.18 17.23 25.45
C LYS A 103 8.38 16.62 24.08
N SER A 104 7.44 15.79 23.66
CA SER A 104 7.47 15.24 22.30
C SER A 104 6.92 16.28 21.32
N THR A 105 7.61 16.50 20.21
CA THR A 105 7.12 17.43 19.17
C THR A 105 6.39 16.71 18.03
N GLN A 106 6.43 15.38 18.03
CA GLN A 106 5.81 14.56 17.01
C GLN A 106 5.11 13.33 17.57
N ASP A 107 4.19 12.82 16.78
CA ASP A 107 3.49 11.57 17.05
C ASP A 107 4.42 10.37 16.99
N THR A 108 4.15 9.33 17.77
CA THR A 108 4.94 8.09 17.78
C THR A 108 4.60 7.15 16.63
N THR A 109 3.43 7.32 16.01
CA THR A 109 3.01 6.56 14.84
C THR A 109 2.37 7.45 13.78
N VAL A 110 2.44 7.03 12.51
CA VAL A 110 1.77 7.69 11.38
C VAL A 110 1.09 6.66 10.50
N SER A 111 -0.13 6.95 10.03
CA SER A 111 -0.81 6.11 9.05
C SER A 111 -0.21 6.29 7.65
N GLY A 112 -0.44 5.32 6.76
CA GLY A 112 -0.02 5.44 5.38
C GLY A 112 -0.64 6.65 4.66
N ASP A 113 -1.93 6.93 4.87
CA ASP A 113 -2.61 8.11 4.30
C ASP A 113 -1.95 9.43 4.75
N ASN A 114 -1.65 9.56 6.05
CA ASN A 114 -1.04 10.78 6.58
C ASN A 114 0.39 10.94 6.07
N LEU A 115 1.16 9.86 6.01
CA LEU A 115 2.51 9.89 5.44
C LEU A 115 2.47 10.30 3.96
N TRP A 116 1.55 9.76 3.18
CA TRP A 116 1.39 10.14 1.79
C TRP A 116 1.02 11.62 1.62
N ASN A 117 0.14 12.15 2.47
CA ASN A 117 -0.19 13.58 2.47
C ASN A 117 1.03 14.44 2.77
N SER A 118 1.86 14.07 3.76
CA SER A 118 3.13 14.74 4.06
C SER A 118 4.08 14.75 2.86
N ILE A 119 4.22 13.61 2.17
CA ILE A 119 5.07 13.50 0.97
C ILE A 119 4.53 14.39 -0.16
N LYS A 120 3.21 14.39 -0.39
CA LYS A 120 2.58 15.25 -1.41
C LYS A 120 2.75 16.74 -1.15
N GLN A 121 2.72 17.14 0.12
CA GLN A 121 2.92 18.52 0.54
C GLN A 121 4.40 18.92 0.59
N ASN A 122 5.31 18.00 0.23
CA ASN A 122 6.75 18.19 0.28
C ASN A 122 7.21 18.63 1.68
N GLU A 123 6.57 18.08 2.72
CA GLU A 123 7.00 18.24 4.10
C GLU A 123 8.39 17.62 4.30
N ASP A 124 9.17 18.18 5.22
CA ASP A 124 10.56 17.76 5.45
C ASP A 124 10.64 16.47 6.28
N VAL A 125 10.29 15.36 5.62
CA VAL A 125 10.32 14.01 6.18
C VAL A 125 11.58 13.25 5.73
N PHE A 126 12.17 12.50 6.65
CA PHE A 126 13.24 11.55 6.36
C PHE A 126 12.70 10.13 6.54
N LEU A 127 12.63 9.38 5.43
CA LEU A 127 12.12 8.02 5.41
C LEU A 127 13.26 7.05 5.70
N LEU A 128 13.25 6.44 6.89
CA LEU A 128 14.27 5.50 7.36
C LEU A 128 13.75 4.06 7.28
N ASP A 129 14.21 3.32 6.28
CA ASP A 129 13.88 1.90 6.13
C ASP A 129 14.86 1.03 6.93
N VAL A 130 14.36 0.30 7.92
CA VAL A 130 15.16 -0.52 8.84
C VAL A 130 15.13 -2.01 8.52
N ARG A 131 14.63 -2.38 7.33
CA ARG A 131 14.67 -3.76 6.82
C ARG A 131 16.06 -4.16 6.39
N GLU A 132 16.24 -5.45 6.12
CA GLU A 132 17.48 -5.95 5.53
C GLU A 132 17.66 -5.40 4.10
N PRO A 133 18.91 -5.20 3.63
CA PRO A 133 19.17 -4.61 2.32
C PRO A 133 18.50 -5.33 1.16
N GLN A 134 18.33 -6.66 1.26
CA GLN A 134 17.66 -7.47 0.23
C GLN A 134 16.17 -7.11 0.14
N GLU A 135 15.47 -6.98 1.27
CA GLU A 135 14.05 -6.60 1.31
C GLU A 135 13.83 -5.18 0.76
N TYR A 136 14.76 -4.26 1.07
CA TYR A 136 14.74 -2.89 0.58
C TYR A 136 15.04 -2.79 -0.92
N ALA A 137 15.94 -3.65 -1.43
CA ALA A 137 16.27 -3.72 -2.85
C ALA A 137 15.12 -4.29 -3.70
N GLU A 138 14.30 -5.19 -3.14
CA GLU A 138 13.14 -5.74 -3.85
C GLU A 138 12.04 -4.70 -4.08
N PHE A 139 11.75 -3.87 -3.09
CA PHE A 139 10.80 -2.75 -3.20
C PHE A 139 10.93 -1.81 -1.98
N ARG A 140 10.67 -0.52 -2.18
CA ARG A 140 10.81 0.52 -1.14
C ARG A 140 9.91 1.71 -1.43
N ILE A 141 9.67 2.54 -0.41
CA ILE A 141 9.10 3.87 -0.63
C ILE A 141 10.16 4.73 -1.35
N PRO A 142 9.84 5.37 -2.48
CA PRO A 142 10.78 6.26 -3.18
C PRO A 142 11.37 7.31 -2.23
N GLY A 143 12.69 7.53 -2.29
CA GLY A 143 13.40 8.46 -1.42
C GLY A 143 13.77 7.92 -0.03
N ALA A 144 13.35 6.72 0.35
CA ALA A 144 13.76 6.11 1.62
C ALA A 144 15.24 5.74 1.64
N VAL A 145 15.89 5.92 2.81
CA VAL A 145 17.27 5.54 3.08
C VAL A 145 17.27 4.27 3.93
N ASN A 146 18.05 3.26 3.52
CA ASN A 146 18.12 1.99 4.26
C ASN A 146 19.25 1.99 5.29
N ILE A 147 18.89 1.87 6.56
CA ILE A 147 19.82 1.57 7.66
C ILE A 147 19.21 0.42 8.46
N PRO A 148 19.67 -0.83 8.25
CA PRO A 148 19.09 -2.00 8.92
C PRO A 148 19.05 -1.86 10.44
N LEU A 149 18.02 -2.41 11.08
CA LEU A 149 17.83 -2.31 12.52
C LEU A 149 19.07 -2.75 13.32
N SER A 150 19.75 -3.80 12.88
CA SER A 150 20.99 -4.31 13.50
C SER A 150 22.10 -3.25 13.54
N ARG A 151 22.20 -2.41 12.51
CA ARG A 151 23.18 -1.31 12.41
C ARG A 151 22.80 -0.10 13.25
N LEU A 152 21.50 0.14 13.49
CA LEU A 152 21.05 1.27 14.34
C LEU A 152 21.52 1.17 15.79
N PHE A 153 21.85 -0.03 16.28
CA PHE A 153 22.43 -0.23 17.61
C PHE A 153 23.96 -0.10 17.65
N MET A 154 24.63 -0.03 16.49
CA MET A 154 26.08 0.12 16.42
C MET A 154 26.48 1.60 16.66
N PRO A 155 27.64 1.85 17.29
CA PRO A 155 28.15 3.21 17.46
C PRO A 155 28.35 3.92 16.11
N GLY A 156 27.85 5.15 15.98
CA GLY A 156 28.10 6.03 14.84
C GLY A 156 27.10 5.95 13.70
N SER A 157 26.20 4.95 13.66
CA SER A 157 25.17 4.83 12.61
C SER A 157 24.14 5.96 12.64
N GLN A 158 23.98 6.63 13.79
CA GLN A 158 23.07 7.76 13.96
C GLN A 158 23.58 9.03 13.26
N SER A 159 24.85 9.08 12.87
CA SER A 159 25.41 10.22 12.12
C SER A 159 24.86 10.35 10.70
N GLU A 160 24.30 9.26 10.16
CA GLU A 160 23.64 9.22 8.85
C GLU A 160 22.19 9.73 8.90
N ILE A 161 21.65 9.97 10.10
CA ILE A 161 20.26 10.37 10.30
C ILE A 161 20.21 11.89 10.57
N PRO A 162 19.49 12.66 9.73
CA PRO A 162 19.34 14.10 9.95
C PRO A 162 18.61 14.38 11.26
N LYS A 163 18.97 15.47 11.94
CA LYS A 163 18.34 15.87 13.21
C LYS A 163 17.32 17.00 13.06
N ASP A 164 17.30 17.62 11.89
CA ASP A 164 16.46 18.75 11.50
C ASP A 164 15.18 18.31 10.76
N LYS A 165 15.01 17.00 10.52
CA LYS A 165 13.88 16.44 9.77
C LYS A 165 12.99 15.56 10.63
N LYS A 166 11.74 15.42 10.21
CA LYS A 166 10.80 14.47 10.82
C LYS A 166 11.15 13.04 10.40
N ILE A 167 11.60 12.21 11.34
CA ILE A 167 12.08 10.85 11.03
C ILE A 167 10.92 9.86 11.03
N ILE A 168 10.70 9.18 9.90
CA ILE A 168 9.70 8.11 9.76
C ILE A 168 10.40 6.77 9.63
N THR A 169 10.26 5.88 10.61
CA THR A 169 10.83 4.53 10.54
C THR A 169 9.89 3.56 9.83
N ILE A 170 10.44 2.73 8.95
CA ILE A 170 9.70 1.85 8.05
C ILE A 170 10.27 0.43 8.14
N CYS A 171 9.38 -0.56 8.24
CA CYS A 171 9.74 -1.95 8.01
C CYS A 171 8.59 -2.69 7.33
N SER A 172 8.62 -4.03 7.28
CA SER A 172 7.59 -4.82 6.58
C SER A 172 6.19 -4.67 7.21
N HIS A 173 6.10 -4.70 8.55
CA HIS A 173 4.83 -4.78 9.31
C HIS A 173 4.74 -3.82 10.49
N GLY A 174 5.59 -2.80 10.57
CA GLY A 174 5.64 -1.85 11.69
C GLY A 174 6.40 -2.34 12.93
N ASN A 175 6.80 -3.61 12.99
CA ASN A 175 7.40 -4.19 14.19
C ASN A 175 8.86 -3.76 14.40
N ARG A 176 9.72 -4.01 13.40
CA ARG A 176 11.13 -3.57 13.43
C ARG A 176 11.27 -2.05 13.47
N SER A 177 10.37 -1.32 12.80
CA SER A 177 10.38 0.14 12.78
C SER A 177 10.05 0.73 14.15
N MET A 178 9.16 0.10 14.92
CA MET A 178 8.90 0.47 16.31
C MET A 178 10.12 0.17 17.20
N VAL A 179 10.83 -0.95 17.01
CA VAL A 179 12.10 -1.17 17.73
C VAL A 179 13.15 -0.12 17.33
N ALA A 180 13.16 0.30 16.07
CA ALA A 180 14.03 1.38 15.62
C ALA A 180 13.69 2.72 16.27
N THR A 181 12.40 3.05 16.47
CA THR A 181 12.06 4.31 17.15
C THR A 181 12.61 4.35 18.57
N PHE A 182 12.65 3.21 19.25
CA PHE A 182 13.26 3.08 20.56
C PHE A 182 14.78 3.28 20.53
N ALA A 183 15.47 2.69 19.55
CA ALA A 183 16.91 2.86 19.37
C ALA A 183 17.29 4.34 19.12
N LEU A 184 16.44 5.05 18.37
CA LEU A 184 16.61 6.48 18.08
C LEU A 184 16.31 7.35 19.30
N ALA A 185 15.22 7.07 20.03
CA ALA A 185 14.85 7.78 21.24
C ALA A 185 15.96 7.74 22.29
N LYS A 186 16.61 6.57 22.49
CA LYS A 186 17.78 6.43 23.39
C LYS A 186 18.92 7.41 23.06
N ASN A 187 19.05 7.80 21.80
CA ASN A 187 20.06 8.77 21.33
C ASN A 187 19.51 10.20 21.21
N GLY A 188 18.34 10.47 21.78
CA GLY A 188 17.67 11.78 21.73
C GLY A 188 17.12 12.14 20.35
N ILE A 189 16.94 11.17 19.46
CA ILE A 189 16.35 11.38 18.13
C ILE A 189 14.89 10.95 18.20
N GLU A 190 13.97 11.91 18.16
CA GLU A 190 12.56 11.57 18.04
C GLU A 190 12.31 10.89 16.68
N SER A 191 11.48 9.85 16.65
CA SER A 191 10.99 9.29 15.38
C SER A 191 9.55 8.76 15.48
N THR A 192 8.92 8.62 14.32
CA THR A 192 7.54 8.13 14.15
C THR A 192 7.54 6.82 13.36
N SER A 193 6.92 5.75 13.87
CA SER A 193 6.81 4.49 13.12
C SER A 193 5.63 4.50 12.15
N LEU A 194 5.85 4.06 10.91
CA LEU A 194 4.76 3.81 9.96
C LEU A 194 3.89 2.64 10.43
N VAL A 195 2.61 2.90 10.69
CA VAL A 195 1.64 1.89 11.14
C VAL A 195 1.53 0.79 10.10
N GLY A 196 1.74 -0.46 10.53
CA GLY A 196 1.62 -1.61 9.66
C GLY A 196 2.73 -1.73 8.60
N GLY A 197 3.69 -0.82 8.57
CA GLY A 197 4.84 -0.85 7.66
C GLY A 197 4.47 -0.87 6.18
N MET A 198 5.33 -1.49 5.37
CA MET A 198 5.16 -1.62 3.92
C MET A 198 3.88 -2.37 3.53
N ALA A 199 3.42 -3.34 4.34
CA ALA A 199 2.20 -4.08 4.04
C ALA A 199 0.98 -3.16 3.96
N TRP A 200 0.85 -2.21 4.91
CA TRP A 200 -0.24 -1.23 4.94
C TRP A 200 0.01 -0.01 4.07
N TRP A 201 1.28 0.40 3.87
CA TRP A 201 1.64 1.38 2.84
C TRP A 201 1.12 0.97 1.46
N ASN A 202 1.24 -0.32 1.15
CA ASN A 202 0.74 -0.87 -0.10
C ASN A 202 -0.79 -0.80 -0.24
N GLN A 203 -1.54 -0.48 0.82
CA GLN A 203 -3.00 -0.35 0.80
C GLN A 203 -3.48 1.11 0.73
N VAL A 204 -2.56 2.08 0.70
CA VAL A 204 -2.92 3.49 0.61
C VAL A 204 -3.45 3.81 -0.78
N LEU A 205 -4.63 4.43 -0.84
CA LEU A 205 -5.28 4.84 -2.07
C LEU A 205 -5.29 6.35 -2.20
N ASN A 206 -4.86 6.83 -3.36
CA ASN A 206 -4.85 8.23 -3.72
C ASN A 206 -5.85 8.47 -4.87
N ALA A 207 -6.75 9.45 -4.73
CA ALA A 207 -7.72 9.79 -5.77
C ALA A 207 -7.41 11.13 -6.43
N THR A 208 -7.47 11.17 -7.75
CA THR A 208 -7.34 12.39 -8.56
C THR A 208 -8.54 12.51 -9.50
N THR A 209 -9.25 13.63 -9.44
CA THR A 209 -10.49 13.87 -10.22
C THR A 209 -10.20 14.68 -11.49
N LEU A 210 -10.69 14.19 -12.62
CA LEU A 210 -10.82 14.90 -13.90
C LEU A 210 -12.31 15.11 -14.22
N LYS A 211 -12.72 16.36 -14.44
CA LYS A 211 -14.08 16.69 -14.90
C LYS A 211 -14.03 17.24 -16.31
N GLU A 212 -14.84 16.67 -17.20
CA GLU A 212 -14.93 17.10 -18.59
C GLU A 212 -16.38 17.00 -19.07
N GLY A 213 -17.05 18.16 -19.17
CA GLY A 213 -18.48 18.21 -19.48
C GLY A 213 -19.33 17.59 -18.36
N ASP A 214 -20.20 16.65 -18.73
CA ASP A 214 -21.07 15.90 -17.81
C ASP A 214 -20.44 14.60 -17.27
N VAL A 215 -19.15 14.38 -17.56
CA VAL A 215 -18.38 13.22 -17.13
C VAL A 215 -17.38 13.60 -16.04
N THR A 216 -17.37 12.82 -14.96
CA THR A 216 -16.34 12.85 -13.92
C THR A 216 -15.54 11.55 -13.97
N ILE A 217 -14.22 11.62 -14.08
CA ILE A 217 -13.32 10.46 -13.99
C ILE A 217 -12.43 10.67 -12.76
N ILE A 218 -12.59 9.83 -11.74
CA ILE A 218 -11.70 9.78 -10.58
C ILE A 218 -10.74 8.62 -10.80
N GLN A 219 -9.46 8.91 -11.02
CA GLN A 219 -8.43 7.87 -11.05
C GLN A 219 -7.96 7.61 -9.62
N VAL A 220 -8.03 6.36 -9.20
CA VAL A 220 -7.59 5.91 -7.86
C VAL A 220 -6.31 5.10 -8.03
N GLU A 221 -5.23 5.57 -7.41
CA GLU A 221 -3.91 4.95 -7.43
C GLU A 221 -3.64 4.24 -6.09
N LYS A 222 -3.26 2.96 -6.16
CA LYS A 222 -2.70 2.22 -5.02
C LYS A 222 -1.20 2.49 -4.96
N ILE A 223 -0.81 3.52 -4.21
CA ILE A 223 0.50 4.18 -4.35
C ILE A 223 1.71 3.24 -4.13
N GLY A 224 1.58 2.23 -3.26
CA GLY A 224 2.66 1.26 -3.01
C GLY A 224 2.79 0.16 -4.07
N LYS A 225 1.81 0.07 -4.99
CA LYS A 225 1.71 -0.97 -6.02
C LYS A 225 1.62 -0.44 -7.45
N GLY A 226 1.25 0.81 -7.65
CA GLY A 226 0.98 1.36 -8.97
C GLY A 226 -0.22 0.74 -9.68
N CYS A 227 -1.13 0.10 -8.94
CA CYS A 227 -2.45 -0.27 -9.46
C CYS A 227 -3.30 0.99 -9.62
N LEU A 228 -4.07 1.05 -10.69
CA LEU A 228 -4.96 2.14 -11.05
C LEU A 228 -6.37 1.59 -11.21
N SER A 229 -7.32 2.26 -10.59
CA SER A 229 -8.75 2.02 -10.76
C SER A 229 -9.42 3.31 -11.21
N HIS A 230 -10.64 3.22 -11.71
CA HIS A 230 -11.38 4.42 -12.15
C HIS A 230 -12.81 4.40 -11.65
N ILE A 231 -13.24 5.54 -11.09
CA ILE A 231 -14.65 5.83 -10.85
C ILE A 231 -15.07 6.76 -11.98
N VAL A 232 -16.02 6.32 -12.81
CA VAL A 232 -16.53 7.08 -13.95
C VAL A 232 -17.97 7.45 -13.65
N GLY A 233 -18.22 8.75 -13.47
CA GLY A 233 -19.48 9.30 -13.03
C GLY A 233 -20.16 10.16 -14.10
N SER A 234 -21.49 10.10 -14.12
CA SER A 234 -22.35 10.97 -14.90
C SER A 234 -23.72 11.08 -14.23
N ASN A 235 -24.30 12.28 -14.19
CA ASN A 235 -25.64 12.54 -13.62
C ASN A 235 -25.91 11.88 -12.26
N GLY A 236 -24.95 11.97 -11.33
CA GLY A 236 -25.07 11.43 -9.97
C GLY A 236 -24.86 9.92 -9.82
N GLU A 237 -24.69 9.17 -10.90
CA GLU A 237 -24.35 7.75 -10.86
C GLU A 237 -22.92 7.50 -11.33
N ALA A 238 -22.32 6.39 -10.85
CA ALA A 238 -20.98 6.01 -11.23
C ALA A 238 -20.81 4.50 -11.43
N VAL A 239 -19.88 4.18 -12.32
CA VAL A 239 -19.28 2.85 -12.47
C VAL A 239 -17.86 2.86 -11.94
N VAL A 240 -17.48 1.81 -11.21
CA VAL A 240 -16.09 1.60 -10.76
C VAL A 240 -15.46 0.47 -11.57
N ILE A 241 -14.28 0.73 -12.11
CA ILE A 241 -13.49 -0.20 -12.92
C ILE A 241 -12.24 -0.59 -12.13
N ASP A 242 -12.01 -1.89 -11.97
CA ASP A 242 -10.87 -2.52 -11.29
C ASP A 242 -10.62 -2.02 -9.87
N PRO A 243 -11.62 -1.94 -8.96
CA PRO A 243 -11.41 -1.48 -7.61
C PRO A 243 -10.47 -2.41 -6.82
N THR A 244 -9.56 -1.82 -6.06
CA THR A 244 -8.63 -2.54 -5.18
C THR A 244 -9.04 -2.42 -3.71
N TYR A 245 -8.56 -3.29 -2.84
CA TYR A 245 -8.80 -3.11 -1.40
C TYR A 245 -8.13 -1.81 -0.88
N PRO A 246 -8.77 -1.04 0.02
CA PRO A 246 -10.10 -1.27 0.63
C PRO A 246 -11.29 -0.64 -0.12
N ALA A 247 -12.41 -1.36 -0.20
CA ALA A 247 -13.63 -0.93 -0.89
C ALA A 247 -14.23 0.38 -0.35
N ALA A 248 -14.17 0.59 0.97
CA ALA A 248 -14.75 1.76 1.64
C ALA A 248 -14.24 3.10 1.07
N LYS A 249 -12.97 3.17 0.67
CA LYS A 249 -12.36 4.38 0.08
C LYS A 249 -13.04 4.79 -1.24
N TYR A 250 -13.46 3.83 -2.06
CA TYR A 250 -14.16 4.13 -3.31
C TYR A 250 -15.51 4.79 -3.05
N ILE A 251 -16.21 4.36 -2.00
CA ILE A 251 -17.47 4.98 -1.57
C ILE A 251 -17.20 6.42 -1.12
N GLU A 252 -16.17 6.65 -0.29
CA GLU A 252 -15.77 7.99 0.16
C GLU A 252 -15.40 8.90 -1.02
N PHE A 253 -14.62 8.41 -1.99
CA PHE A 253 -14.21 9.17 -3.16
C PHE A 253 -15.41 9.53 -4.06
N ALA A 254 -16.32 8.58 -4.31
CA ALA A 254 -17.53 8.85 -5.09
C ALA A 254 -18.45 9.85 -4.38
N GLN A 255 -18.66 9.70 -3.07
CA GLN A 255 -19.52 10.60 -2.27
C GLN A 255 -19.00 12.04 -2.26
N LYS A 256 -17.67 12.24 -2.17
CA LYS A 256 -17.06 13.59 -2.25
C LYS A 256 -17.38 14.32 -3.55
N GLU A 257 -17.63 13.58 -4.63
CA GLU A 257 -18.01 14.13 -5.94
C GLU A 257 -19.52 14.11 -6.19
N GLY A 258 -20.33 13.76 -5.18
CA GLY A 258 -21.80 13.67 -5.31
C GLY A 258 -22.27 12.49 -6.17
N LEU A 259 -21.47 11.43 -6.29
CA LEU A 259 -21.75 10.26 -7.11
C LEU A 259 -22.17 9.06 -6.25
N LYS A 260 -23.13 8.28 -6.77
CA LYS A 260 -23.52 6.99 -6.24
C LYS A 260 -22.99 5.86 -7.13
N ILE A 261 -22.23 4.95 -6.55
CA ILE A 261 -21.75 3.76 -7.26
C ILE A 261 -22.93 2.81 -7.51
N THR A 262 -23.23 2.53 -8.78
CA THR A 262 -24.32 1.64 -9.21
C THR A 262 -23.82 0.41 -9.99
N LYS A 263 -22.57 0.46 -10.45
CA LYS A 263 -21.92 -0.59 -11.26
C LYS A 263 -20.48 -0.79 -10.80
N VAL A 264 -20.03 -2.04 -10.79
CA VAL A 264 -18.63 -2.40 -10.53
C VAL A 264 -18.17 -3.43 -11.55
N ILE A 265 -16.99 -3.22 -12.11
CA ILE A 265 -16.42 -3.99 -13.22
C ILE A 265 -15.00 -4.39 -12.85
N ASP A 266 -14.62 -5.64 -13.10
CA ASP A 266 -13.21 -5.99 -13.32
C ASP A 266 -12.96 -6.23 -14.82
N THR A 267 -11.90 -5.64 -15.35
CA THR A 267 -11.46 -5.78 -16.74
C THR A 267 -10.96 -7.19 -17.05
N HIS A 268 -10.35 -7.84 -16.06
CA HIS A 268 -9.78 -9.17 -16.18
C HIS A 268 -9.60 -9.81 -14.80
N GLN A 269 -9.19 -11.07 -14.79
CA GLN A 269 -8.82 -11.79 -13.58
C GLN A 269 -7.47 -11.31 -13.04
N HIS A 270 -7.52 -10.32 -12.15
CA HIS A 270 -6.35 -9.77 -11.46
C HIS A 270 -5.57 -10.85 -10.70
N ALA A 271 -4.25 -10.79 -10.80
CA ALA A 271 -3.32 -11.78 -10.23
C ALA A 271 -2.29 -11.19 -9.25
N ASP A 272 -2.25 -9.87 -9.15
CA ASP A 272 -1.28 -9.08 -8.40
C ASP A 272 -1.89 -8.39 -7.16
N HIS A 273 -3.22 -8.20 -7.16
CA HIS A 273 -3.99 -7.64 -6.06
C HIS A 273 -5.36 -8.33 -5.89
N VAL A 274 -5.90 -8.21 -4.68
CA VAL A 274 -7.26 -8.63 -4.34
C VAL A 274 -8.23 -7.54 -4.81
N SER A 275 -9.12 -7.93 -5.73
CA SER A 275 -10.16 -7.05 -6.22
C SER A 275 -11.17 -6.78 -5.11
N ALA A 276 -11.46 -5.50 -4.89
CA ALA A 276 -12.52 -5.05 -4.01
C ALA A 276 -13.90 -5.11 -4.66
N ALA A 277 -14.02 -5.61 -5.90
CA ALA A 277 -15.24 -5.50 -6.68
C ALA A 277 -16.44 -6.19 -6.00
N LYS A 278 -16.22 -7.37 -5.43
CA LYS A 278 -17.23 -8.12 -4.67
C LYS A 278 -17.69 -7.35 -3.43
N GLU A 279 -16.74 -6.86 -2.63
CA GLU A 279 -17.03 -6.13 -1.39
C GLU A 279 -17.75 -4.82 -1.70
N LEU A 280 -17.26 -4.07 -2.69
CA LEU A 280 -17.85 -2.81 -3.12
C LEU A 280 -19.27 -2.99 -3.65
N ALA A 281 -19.51 -3.99 -4.49
CA ALA A 281 -20.84 -4.32 -4.99
C ALA A 281 -21.79 -4.67 -3.84
N HIS A 282 -21.34 -5.48 -2.88
CA HIS A 282 -22.12 -5.83 -1.70
C HIS A 282 -22.46 -4.62 -0.83
N SER A 283 -21.48 -3.77 -0.50
CA SER A 283 -21.67 -2.60 0.37
C SER A 283 -22.53 -1.49 -0.25
N THR A 284 -22.57 -1.39 -1.58
CA THR A 284 -23.29 -0.33 -2.30
C THR A 284 -24.62 -0.80 -2.91
N GLY A 285 -24.83 -2.12 -3.03
CA GLY A 285 -25.91 -2.71 -3.82
C GLY A 285 -25.70 -2.56 -5.34
N ALA A 286 -24.49 -2.20 -5.77
CA ALA A 286 -24.14 -2.09 -7.19
C ALA A 286 -24.13 -3.44 -7.88
N LYS A 287 -24.41 -3.44 -9.18
CA LYS A 287 -24.28 -4.65 -10.01
C LYS A 287 -22.81 -4.92 -10.34
N LEU A 288 -22.42 -6.18 -10.19
CA LEU A 288 -21.07 -6.68 -10.48
C LEU A 288 -21.01 -7.25 -11.90
N TYR A 289 -20.00 -6.87 -12.67
CA TYR A 289 -19.81 -7.28 -14.06
C TYR A 289 -18.45 -7.95 -14.25
N PHE A 290 -18.46 -9.13 -14.86
CA PHE A 290 -17.24 -9.84 -15.23
C PHE A 290 -17.33 -10.34 -16.67
N SER A 291 -16.16 -10.49 -17.30
CA SER A 291 -16.06 -11.14 -18.61
C SER A 291 -16.70 -12.52 -18.58
N LYS A 292 -17.53 -12.84 -19.59
CA LYS A 292 -18.12 -14.18 -19.74
C LYS A 292 -17.05 -15.24 -20.03
N LEU A 293 -15.91 -14.83 -20.56
CA LEU A 293 -14.79 -15.69 -20.94
C LEU A 293 -13.89 -16.06 -19.77
N GLU A 294 -14.18 -15.53 -18.58
CA GLU A 294 -13.51 -15.87 -17.33
C GLU A 294 -14.50 -16.48 -16.34
N GLU A 295 -14.05 -17.51 -15.64
CA GLU A 295 -14.88 -18.18 -14.67
C GLU A 295 -14.82 -17.46 -13.31
N TYR A 296 -15.97 -17.05 -12.80
CA TYR A 296 -16.11 -16.52 -11.44
C TYR A 296 -17.20 -17.31 -10.71
N LYS A 297 -16.94 -17.72 -9.46
CA LYS A 297 -17.93 -18.32 -8.54
C LYS A 297 -18.69 -17.24 -7.75
N LEU A 298 -18.98 -16.12 -8.41
CA LEU A 298 -19.65 -14.97 -7.87
C LEU A 298 -20.86 -14.64 -8.75
N GLU A 299 -21.98 -14.31 -8.12
CA GLU A 299 -23.14 -13.77 -8.82
C GLU A 299 -22.75 -12.44 -9.48
N SER A 300 -22.89 -12.39 -10.80
CA SER A 300 -22.39 -11.29 -11.63
C SER A 300 -23.09 -11.29 -12.99
N GLU A 301 -23.26 -10.12 -13.55
CA GLU A 301 -23.62 -9.91 -14.95
C GLU A 301 -22.44 -10.33 -15.84
N LYS A 302 -22.72 -11.06 -16.92
CA LYS A 302 -21.70 -11.58 -17.84
C LYS A 302 -21.55 -10.64 -19.04
N VAL A 303 -20.33 -10.15 -19.24
CA VAL A 303 -20.01 -9.19 -20.30
C VAL A 303 -19.38 -9.91 -21.49
N GLU A 304 -19.88 -9.59 -22.68
CA GLU A 304 -19.34 -10.00 -23.98
C GLU A 304 -18.89 -8.77 -24.79
N ASP A 305 -18.18 -9.02 -25.90
CA ASP A 305 -17.80 -7.97 -26.85
C ASP A 305 -19.04 -7.20 -27.35
N GLY A 306 -18.93 -5.87 -27.42
CA GLY A 306 -20.00 -4.99 -27.89
C GLY A 306 -21.13 -4.72 -26.88
N ASN A 307 -21.14 -5.38 -25.71
CA ASN A 307 -22.11 -5.07 -24.65
C ASN A 307 -21.98 -3.62 -24.18
N THR A 308 -23.10 -3.03 -23.73
CA THR A 308 -23.15 -1.69 -23.17
C THR A 308 -23.58 -1.72 -21.71
N ILE A 309 -22.91 -0.92 -20.88
CA ILE A 309 -23.19 -0.79 -19.43
C ILE A 309 -23.53 0.67 -19.16
N SER A 310 -24.83 0.94 -18.98
CA SER A 310 -25.33 2.30 -18.73
C SER A 310 -25.21 2.73 -17.27
N PHE A 311 -24.93 4.02 -17.07
CA PHE A 311 -24.86 4.71 -15.78
C PHE A 311 -25.16 6.20 -16.00
N GLY A 312 -26.06 6.80 -15.21
CA GLY A 312 -26.44 8.20 -15.40
C GLY A 312 -26.98 8.46 -16.81
N THR A 313 -26.36 9.40 -17.54
CA THR A 313 -26.67 9.69 -18.96
C THR A 313 -25.68 9.07 -19.94
N LYS A 314 -24.74 8.24 -19.47
CA LYS A 314 -23.64 7.67 -20.26
C LYS A 314 -23.70 6.14 -20.30
N HIS A 315 -22.85 5.56 -21.14
CA HIS A 315 -22.64 4.11 -21.18
C HIS A 315 -21.18 3.78 -21.50
N LEU A 316 -20.70 2.67 -20.94
CA LEU A 316 -19.46 2.05 -21.35
C LEU A 316 -19.74 0.97 -22.39
N ARG A 317 -19.03 0.98 -23.51
CA ARG A 317 -19.04 -0.10 -24.49
C ARG A 317 -17.87 -1.04 -24.24
N ALA A 318 -18.16 -2.33 -24.02
CA ALA A 318 -17.16 -3.35 -23.79
C ALA A 318 -16.52 -3.81 -25.11
N ILE A 319 -15.20 -4.02 -25.10
CA ILE A 319 -14.43 -4.58 -26.21
C ILE A 319 -13.61 -5.74 -25.65
N HIS A 320 -13.73 -6.92 -26.24
CA HIS A 320 -12.89 -8.06 -25.90
C HIS A 320 -11.47 -7.82 -26.40
N THR A 321 -10.52 -7.78 -25.48
CA THR A 321 -9.12 -7.42 -25.73
C THR A 321 -8.20 -8.49 -25.14
N PRO A 322 -8.18 -9.72 -25.67
CA PRO A 322 -7.34 -10.78 -25.14
C PRO A 322 -5.86 -10.48 -25.36
N GLY A 323 -5.02 -10.97 -24.46
CA GLY A 323 -3.57 -10.81 -24.56
C GLY A 323 -2.90 -10.97 -23.21
N HIS A 324 -3.37 -10.22 -22.21
CA HIS A 324 -2.93 -10.41 -20.83
C HIS A 324 -3.58 -11.64 -20.20
N THR A 325 -4.91 -11.70 -20.19
CA THR A 325 -5.71 -12.89 -19.93
C THR A 325 -6.57 -13.26 -21.14
N ALA A 326 -7.24 -14.42 -21.08
CA ALA A 326 -8.13 -14.87 -22.15
C ALA A 326 -9.39 -14.00 -22.26
N GLY A 327 -9.91 -13.56 -21.10
CA GLY A 327 -11.15 -12.79 -21.02
C GLY A 327 -10.95 -11.30 -20.76
N SER A 328 -9.73 -10.78 -20.91
CA SER A 328 -9.45 -9.36 -20.74
C SER A 328 -10.39 -8.49 -21.60
N MET A 329 -10.99 -7.48 -21.00
CA MET A 329 -11.90 -6.52 -21.63
C MET A 329 -11.36 -5.10 -21.49
N SER A 330 -11.56 -4.28 -22.51
CA SER A 330 -11.42 -2.82 -22.44
C SER A 330 -12.80 -2.16 -22.49
N TYR A 331 -12.94 -0.99 -21.88
CA TYR A 331 -14.21 -0.26 -21.84
C TYR A 331 -14.07 1.13 -22.45
N VAL A 332 -15.01 1.50 -23.30
CA VAL A 332 -14.95 2.75 -24.08
C VAL A 332 -16.10 3.67 -23.68
N LEU A 333 -15.78 4.94 -23.46
CA LEU A 333 -16.73 6.02 -23.19
C LEU A 333 -16.62 7.08 -24.29
N ASP A 334 -17.74 7.36 -24.97
CA ASP A 334 -17.91 8.40 -26.00
C ASP A 334 -16.83 8.38 -27.11
N ASP A 335 -16.26 7.20 -27.41
CA ASP A 335 -15.09 7.00 -28.29
C ASP A 335 -13.86 7.89 -27.99
N LYS A 336 -13.89 8.55 -26.84
CA LYS A 336 -12.92 9.55 -26.39
C LYS A 336 -12.02 9.01 -25.29
N TYR A 337 -12.53 8.09 -24.47
CA TYR A 337 -11.78 7.47 -23.39
C TYR A 337 -11.84 5.95 -23.52
N VAL A 338 -10.69 5.31 -23.34
CA VAL A 338 -10.56 3.85 -23.31
C VAL A 338 -9.93 3.47 -21.97
N PHE A 339 -10.64 2.69 -21.17
CA PHE A 339 -10.11 2.00 -20.00
C PHE A 339 -9.55 0.66 -20.46
N SER A 340 -8.24 0.57 -20.60
CA SER A 340 -7.56 -0.47 -21.38
C SER A 340 -7.28 -1.77 -20.62
N GLY A 341 -7.56 -1.83 -19.32
CA GLY A 341 -7.14 -2.97 -18.51
C GLY A 341 -5.62 -3.11 -18.51
N ASP A 342 -5.16 -4.35 -18.40
CA ASP A 342 -3.75 -4.74 -18.56
C ASP A 342 -3.39 -5.04 -20.01
N ILE A 343 -3.76 -4.17 -20.95
CA ILE A 343 -3.45 -4.34 -22.38
C ILE A 343 -2.49 -3.26 -22.86
N LEU A 344 -2.87 -2.00 -22.71
CA LEU A 344 -2.09 -0.85 -23.13
C LEU A 344 -1.87 0.09 -21.95
N PHE A 345 -0.60 0.40 -21.66
CA PHE A 345 -0.16 1.28 -20.56
C PHE A 345 0.39 2.60 -21.09
N VAL A 346 0.68 3.55 -20.19
CA VAL A 346 1.19 4.89 -20.56
C VAL A 346 2.47 4.81 -21.41
N GLU A 347 3.40 3.95 -21.00
CA GLU A 347 4.73 3.80 -21.62
C GLU A 347 5.04 2.34 -21.99
N GLY A 348 4.01 1.49 -22.14
CA GLY A 348 4.23 0.07 -22.32
C GLY A 348 2.96 -0.71 -22.59
N ILE A 349 3.04 -2.03 -22.46
CA ILE A 349 1.95 -2.96 -22.67
C ILE A 349 1.82 -3.93 -21.49
N GLY A 350 0.66 -4.58 -21.41
CA GLY A 350 0.47 -5.68 -20.47
C GLY A 350 1.31 -6.89 -20.82
N ARG A 351 1.77 -7.60 -19.79
CA ARG A 351 2.43 -8.89 -19.96
C ARG A 351 1.44 -9.98 -20.39
N PRO A 352 1.79 -10.90 -21.30
CA PRO A 352 1.06 -12.15 -21.46
C PRO A 352 1.24 -13.00 -20.19
N ASP A 353 0.16 -13.26 -19.45
CA ASP A 353 0.33 -13.80 -18.11
C ASP A 353 0.50 -15.34 -18.11
N LEU A 354 0.10 -16.08 -19.15
CA LEU A 354 0.11 -17.56 -19.17
C LEU A 354 1.42 -18.15 -19.70
N ARG A 355 2.26 -18.65 -18.77
CA ARG A 355 3.61 -19.19 -19.04
C ARG A 355 3.67 -20.29 -20.11
N ASP A 356 2.68 -21.18 -20.15
CA ASP A 356 2.69 -22.31 -21.10
C ASP A 356 2.15 -21.91 -22.49
N GLN A 357 1.66 -20.69 -22.63
CA GLN A 357 1.04 -20.16 -23.85
C GLN A 357 1.51 -18.72 -24.17
N VAL A 358 2.70 -18.31 -23.70
CA VAL A 358 3.16 -16.91 -23.81
C VAL A 358 3.18 -16.44 -25.26
N GLU A 359 3.62 -17.28 -26.20
CA GLU A 359 3.61 -16.94 -27.64
C GLU A 359 2.20 -16.72 -28.19
N GLU A 360 1.26 -17.60 -27.85
CA GLU A 360 -0.15 -17.47 -28.26
C GLU A 360 -0.77 -16.19 -27.70
N TYR A 361 -0.50 -15.87 -26.43
CA TYR A 361 -1.06 -14.70 -25.77
C TYR A 361 -0.36 -13.40 -26.23
N ALA A 362 0.93 -13.43 -26.52
CA ALA A 362 1.63 -12.33 -27.17
C ALA A 362 1.07 -12.06 -28.58
N THR A 363 0.73 -13.12 -29.33
CA THR A 363 0.09 -13.01 -30.65
C THR A 363 -1.28 -12.35 -30.53
N LYS A 364 -2.12 -12.81 -29.59
CA LYS A 364 -3.43 -12.20 -29.29
C LYS A 364 -3.29 -10.74 -28.84
N LEU A 365 -2.30 -10.44 -28.01
CA LEU A 365 -2.01 -9.09 -27.55
C LEU A 365 -1.66 -8.17 -28.73
N TYR A 366 -0.80 -8.63 -29.64
CA TYR A 366 -0.47 -7.91 -30.87
C TYR A 366 -1.72 -7.60 -31.69
N ASP A 367 -2.58 -8.61 -31.92
CA ASP A 367 -3.82 -8.44 -32.69
C ASP A 367 -4.79 -7.47 -32.01
N THR A 368 -4.95 -7.58 -30.69
CA THR A 368 -5.76 -6.66 -29.88
C THR A 368 -5.27 -5.23 -30.02
N LEU A 369 -3.96 -5.00 -29.92
CA LEU A 369 -3.38 -3.66 -30.03
C LEU A 369 -3.58 -3.11 -31.44
N HIS A 370 -3.13 -3.82 -32.48
CA HIS A 370 -3.10 -3.29 -33.85
C HIS A 370 -4.46 -3.27 -34.55
N ASN A 371 -5.31 -4.25 -34.27
CA ASN A 371 -6.58 -4.41 -34.98
C ASN A 371 -7.77 -3.83 -34.20
N LYS A 372 -7.63 -3.53 -32.90
CA LYS A 372 -8.70 -2.94 -32.08
C LYS A 372 -8.31 -1.59 -31.49
N LEU A 373 -7.35 -1.54 -30.56
CA LEU A 373 -7.09 -0.32 -29.79
C LEU A 373 -6.44 0.80 -30.61
N LEU A 374 -5.44 0.49 -31.44
CA LEU A 374 -4.75 1.51 -32.25
C LEU A 374 -5.59 2.04 -33.43
N LYS A 375 -6.81 1.50 -33.64
CA LYS A 375 -7.78 1.99 -34.65
C LYS A 375 -8.59 3.19 -34.17
N PHE A 376 -8.59 3.49 -32.87
CA PHE A 376 -9.20 4.71 -32.34
C PHE A 376 -8.45 5.96 -32.81
N SER A 377 -9.10 7.12 -32.66
CA SER A 377 -8.52 8.42 -33.02
C SER A 377 -7.25 8.70 -32.20
N ASP A 378 -6.28 9.41 -32.77
CA ASP A 378 -5.03 9.74 -32.06
C ASP A 378 -5.26 10.57 -30.79
N SER A 379 -6.38 11.30 -30.72
CA SER A 379 -6.81 12.08 -29.55
C SER A 379 -7.50 11.27 -28.45
N THR A 380 -7.88 10.02 -28.72
CA THR A 380 -8.55 9.16 -27.73
C THR A 380 -7.59 8.91 -26.55
N LYS A 381 -8.03 9.24 -25.34
CA LYS A 381 -7.26 9.06 -24.10
C LYS A 381 -7.35 7.61 -23.63
N VAL A 382 -6.25 7.07 -23.15
CA VAL A 382 -6.12 5.71 -22.64
C VAL A 382 -5.83 5.75 -21.15
N PHE A 383 -6.63 5.02 -20.39
CA PHE A 383 -6.58 4.87 -18.95
C PHE A 383 -6.26 3.41 -18.59
N PRO A 384 -5.02 3.12 -18.19
CA PRO A 384 -4.63 1.77 -17.83
C PRO A 384 -4.99 1.41 -16.38
N THR A 385 -4.98 0.12 -16.08
CA THR A 385 -5.17 -0.42 -14.71
C THR A 385 -3.86 -0.51 -13.93
N HIS A 386 -2.72 -0.24 -14.57
CA HIS A 386 -1.41 -0.19 -13.93
C HIS A 386 -0.52 0.89 -14.53
N HIS A 387 0.41 1.38 -13.73
CA HIS A 387 1.60 2.06 -14.22
C HIS A 387 2.86 1.35 -13.74
N GLY A 388 3.91 1.38 -14.57
CA GLY A 388 5.22 0.84 -14.21
C GLY A 388 5.97 1.73 -13.22
N GLU A 389 7.03 1.19 -12.65
CA GLU A 389 8.00 1.96 -11.86
C GLU A 389 8.59 3.09 -12.72
N GLY A 390 8.78 4.26 -12.12
CA GLY A 390 9.34 5.44 -12.79
C GLY A 390 8.41 6.16 -13.77
N VAL A 391 7.23 5.61 -14.10
CA VAL A 391 6.21 6.37 -14.86
C VAL A 391 5.81 7.58 -14.05
N ARG A 392 5.82 8.74 -14.69
CA ARG A 392 5.29 9.96 -14.07
C ARG A 392 3.86 10.19 -14.53
N PRO A 393 2.97 10.65 -13.63
CA PRO A 393 1.67 11.12 -14.05
C PRO A 393 1.81 12.40 -14.89
N THR A 394 0.73 12.77 -15.59
CA THR A 394 0.58 14.10 -16.21
C THR A 394 0.66 15.22 -15.17
N GLU A 395 0.75 16.48 -15.61
CA GLU A 395 0.76 17.66 -14.73
C GLU A 395 -0.44 17.71 -13.78
N ASN A 396 -1.57 17.12 -14.18
CA ASN A 396 -2.78 17.03 -13.38
C ASN A 396 -2.77 15.85 -12.40
N GLY A 397 -1.67 15.11 -12.27
CA GLY A 397 -1.54 13.98 -11.33
C GLY A 397 -2.27 12.72 -11.75
N ILE A 398 -2.52 12.54 -13.06
CA ILE A 398 -3.21 11.38 -13.64
C ILE A 398 -2.28 10.62 -14.57
N TYR A 399 -2.27 9.30 -14.46
CA TYR A 399 -1.61 8.38 -15.38
C TYR A 399 -2.53 8.08 -16.56
N CYS A 400 -2.29 8.75 -17.68
CA CYS A 400 -2.97 8.49 -18.94
C CYS A 400 -2.04 8.77 -20.13
N THR A 401 -2.36 8.20 -21.27
CA THR A 401 -1.72 8.51 -22.56
C THR A 401 -2.80 8.75 -23.62
N THR A 402 -2.42 8.98 -24.87
CA THR A 402 -3.35 8.96 -26.00
C THR A 402 -2.97 7.87 -26.98
N ILE A 403 -3.91 7.47 -27.85
CA ILE A 403 -3.60 6.52 -28.92
C ILE A 403 -2.46 7.03 -29.83
N GLY A 404 -2.44 8.34 -30.13
CA GLY A 404 -1.36 8.93 -30.94
C GLY A 404 0.01 8.87 -30.27
N MET A 405 0.07 8.95 -28.93
CA MET A 405 1.30 8.74 -28.16
C MET A 405 1.66 7.26 -28.06
N ALA A 406 0.68 6.40 -27.79
CA ALA A 406 0.86 4.96 -27.71
C ALA A 406 1.46 4.38 -29.00
N LYS A 407 0.99 4.83 -30.18
CA LYS A 407 1.56 4.43 -31.49
C LYS A 407 3.06 4.67 -31.65
N LYS A 408 3.68 5.52 -30.81
CA LYS A 408 5.12 5.79 -30.83
C LYS A 408 5.93 4.88 -29.91
N LEU A 409 5.28 3.95 -29.22
CA LEU A 409 5.97 2.98 -28.37
C LEU A 409 6.80 2.05 -29.28
N PRO A 410 8.11 1.88 -29.05
CA PRO A 410 8.96 1.09 -29.94
C PRO A 410 8.51 -0.38 -30.10
N LEU A 411 7.77 -0.93 -29.11
CA LEU A 411 7.20 -2.28 -29.21
C LEU A 411 6.10 -2.35 -30.28
N LEU A 412 5.34 -1.28 -30.49
CA LEU A 412 4.21 -1.24 -31.43
C LEU A 412 4.63 -0.92 -32.88
N ASP A 413 5.91 -0.62 -33.11
CA ASP A 413 6.49 -0.48 -34.45
C ASP A 413 7.00 -1.82 -35.02
N LEU A 414 7.10 -2.85 -34.18
CA LEU A 414 7.56 -4.18 -34.57
C LEU A 414 6.49 -4.91 -35.38
N ASP A 415 6.91 -5.74 -36.33
CA ASP A 415 6.00 -6.75 -36.90
C ASP A 415 5.63 -7.81 -35.83
N GLN A 416 4.60 -8.60 -36.13
CA GLN A 416 4.07 -9.58 -35.17
C GLN A 416 5.12 -10.58 -34.69
N ALA A 417 5.99 -11.07 -35.56
CA ALA A 417 6.99 -12.08 -35.19
C ALA A 417 8.06 -11.48 -34.27
N ALA A 418 8.56 -10.28 -34.60
CA ALA A 418 9.51 -9.54 -33.79
C ALA A 418 8.89 -9.12 -32.44
N PHE A 419 7.62 -8.68 -32.44
CA PHE A 419 6.87 -8.36 -31.23
C PHE A 419 6.77 -9.56 -30.29
N VAL A 420 6.29 -10.71 -30.79
CA VAL A 420 6.12 -11.93 -29.99
C VAL A 420 7.45 -12.37 -29.40
N SER A 421 8.49 -12.45 -30.23
CA SER A 421 9.84 -12.82 -29.78
C SER A 421 10.34 -11.88 -28.67
N LYS A 422 10.16 -10.57 -28.84
CA LYS A 422 10.58 -9.57 -27.87
C LYS A 422 9.80 -9.68 -26.56
N VAL A 423 8.47 -9.77 -26.61
CA VAL A 423 7.61 -9.89 -25.43
C VAL A 423 7.90 -11.16 -24.64
N VAL A 424 8.09 -12.29 -25.32
CA VAL A 424 8.50 -13.56 -24.67
C VAL A 424 9.83 -13.40 -23.95
N SER A 425 10.81 -12.73 -24.57
CA SER A 425 12.16 -12.58 -24.00
C SER A 425 12.23 -11.75 -22.70
N ILE A 426 11.26 -10.87 -22.48
CA ILE A 426 11.22 -9.94 -21.34
C ILE A 426 10.15 -10.31 -20.31
N THR A 427 9.35 -11.35 -20.56
CA THR A 427 8.32 -11.80 -19.63
C THR A 427 8.95 -12.46 -18.39
N THR A 428 8.75 -11.84 -17.23
CA THR A 428 9.30 -12.32 -15.94
C THR A 428 8.41 -13.39 -15.30
N PRO A 429 8.86 -14.14 -14.28
CA PRO A 429 7.97 -15.02 -13.49
C PRO A 429 6.84 -14.26 -12.80
N ARG A 430 5.67 -14.90 -12.63
CA ARG A 430 4.60 -14.38 -11.77
C ARG A 430 5.07 -14.29 -10.31
N PRO A 431 4.56 -13.32 -9.52
CA PRO A 431 4.75 -13.30 -8.06
C PRO A 431 4.25 -14.59 -7.40
N MET A 432 4.90 -15.14 -6.36
CA MET A 432 4.55 -16.46 -5.79
C MET A 432 3.09 -16.58 -5.30
N ASN A 433 2.52 -15.47 -4.84
CA ASN A 433 1.17 -15.32 -4.31
C ASN A 433 0.05 -15.31 -5.37
N TYR A 434 0.38 -15.21 -6.68
CA TYR A 434 -0.60 -14.99 -7.74
C TYR A 434 -1.75 -16.01 -7.73
N SER A 435 -1.42 -17.29 -7.49
CA SER A 435 -2.40 -18.38 -7.56
C SER A 435 -3.45 -18.29 -6.45
N MET A 436 -3.07 -17.75 -5.28
CA MET A 436 -3.97 -17.52 -4.17
C MET A 436 -4.87 -16.30 -4.45
N ILE A 437 -4.29 -15.20 -4.95
CA ILE A 437 -5.03 -14.00 -5.36
C ILE A 437 -6.12 -14.35 -6.39
N ILE A 438 -5.76 -15.08 -7.44
CA ILE A 438 -6.73 -15.51 -8.47
C ILE A 438 -7.88 -16.31 -7.83
N LYS A 439 -7.58 -17.27 -6.94
CA LYS A 439 -8.62 -18.09 -6.28
C LYS A 439 -9.54 -17.24 -5.41
N ILE A 440 -9.02 -16.22 -4.74
CA ILE A 440 -9.81 -15.28 -3.93
C ILE A 440 -10.70 -14.43 -4.83
N ASN A 441 -10.14 -13.82 -5.88
CA ASN A 441 -10.87 -12.99 -6.84
C ASN A 441 -11.97 -13.80 -7.57
N LYS A 442 -11.73 -15.08 -7.88
CA LYS A 442 -12.75 -16.00 -8.41
C LYS A 442 -13.86 -16.35 -7.41
N GLY A 443 -13.75 -16.00 -6.14
CA GLY A 443 -14.67 -16.44 -5.09
C GLY A 443 -14.53 -17.92 -4.73
N VAL A 444 -13.40 -18.56 -5.03
CA VAL A 444 -13.13 -19.98 -4.71
C VAL A 444 -12.75 -20.15 -3.25
N ILE A 445 -11.99 -19.19 -2.69
CA ILE A 445 -11.52 -19.20 -1.30
C ILE A 445 -11.98 -17.90 -0.63
N PRO A 446 -12.61 -17.97 0.55
CA PRO A 446 -12.87 -16.77 1.34
C PRO A 446 -11.56 -16.25 1.93
N MET A 447 -11.37 -14.93 1.95
CA MET A 447 -10.24 -14.28 2.60
C MET A 447 -10.72 -13.27 3.63
N SER A 448 -10.07 -13.26 4.80
CA SER A 448 -10.25 -12.19 5.77
C SER A 448 -9.55 -10.92 5.28
N PRO A 449 -10.18 -9.73 5.36
CA PRO A 449 -9.54 -8.46 5.02
C PRO A 449 -8.20 -8.23 5.71
N MET A 450 -8.01 -8.76 6.92
CA MET A 450 -6.76 -8.64 7.68
C MET A 450 -5.56 -9.34 7.02
N GLN A 451 -5.80 -10.30 6.10
CA GLN A 451 -4.75 -11.05 5.42
C GLN A 451 -4.34 -10.43 4.07
N ILE A 452 -5.14 -9.50 3.53
CA ILE A 452 -4.89 -8.87 2.24
C ILE A 452 -3.54 -8.12 2.20
N PRO A 453 -3.19 -7.30 3.22
CA PRO A 453 -1.91 -6.59 3.22
C PRO A 453 -0.69 -7.52 3.10
N ASP A 454 -0.75 -8.67 3.78
CA ASP A 454 0.32 -9.68 3.73
C ASP A 454 0.36 -10.38 2.38
N LEU A 455 -0.82 -10.75 1.87
CA LEU A 455 -0.94 -11.43 0.58
C LEU A 455 -0.40 -10.56 -0.54
N GLU A 456 -0.61 -9.24 -0.49
CA GLU A 456 -0.17 -8.30 -1.52
C GLU A 456 1.21 -7.69 -1.24
N MET A 457 2.02 -8.24 -0.35
CA MET A 457 3.36 -7.68 -0.14
C MET A 457 4.26 -7.86 -1.38
N GLY A 458 5.12 -6.88 -1.68
CA GLY A 458 6.09 -6.93 -2.79
C GLY A 458 5.76 -6.05 -4.00
N PRO A 459 6.68 -5.95 -4.99
CA PRO A 459 6.55 -5.05 -6.13
C PRO A 459 5.49 -5.49 -7.14
N ASN A 460 5.04 -4.55 -7.99
CA ASN A 460 4.21 -4.84 -9.16
C ASN A 460 5.07 -5.35 -10.33
N ARG A 461 4.57 -6.34 -11.08
CA ARG A 461 5.28 -6.97 -12.21
C ARG A 461 4.39 -7.13 -13.45
N CYS A 462 3.35 -6.31 -13.61
CA CYS A 462 2.36 -6.41 -14.69
C CYS A 462 2.77 -5.71 -16.00
N SER A 463 3.65 -4.70 -15.92
CA SER A 463 4.08 -3.90 -17.09
C SER A 463 5.31 -4.46 -17.80
N ILE A 464 5.26 -4.47 -19.13
CA ILE A 464 6.39 -4.70 -20.02
C ILE A 464 6.76 -3.39 -20.73
N LYS A 465 8.05 -3.03 -20.68
CA LYS A 465 8.66 -1.86 -21.33
C LYS A 465 10.02 -2.21 -21.93
N MET A 466 10.52 -1.35 -22.82
CA MET A 466 11.90 -1.42 -23.35
C MET A 466 12.88 -0.63 -22.50
#